data_AF-A0A8J6VLG2-F1
#
_entry.id   AF-A0A8J6VLG2-F1
#
_cell.length_a   1.000
_cell.length_b   1.000
_cell.length_c   1.000
_cell.angle_alpha   90.00
_cell.angle_beta   90.00
_cell.angle_gamma   90.00
#
_symmetry.space_group_name_H-M   'P 1'
#
loop_
_entity.id
_entity.type
_entity.pdbx_description
1 polymer ?
#
loop_
_entity_poly.entity_id
_entity_poly.type
_entity_poly.pdbx_seq_one_letter_code
_entity_poly.pdbx_strand_id
1 'polypeptide(L)'
;MSQDNPDAPQPLSEQDTALSRELAAVRDQRHRLYLKLNGSLKALFSHCEWRITRHDNGMTELEVICPSMVVYKRLLQKVIMIQSRLEDTVRIKHTKFTLCYPPNPQAYYEHEVTFQQWSNTNSYDEDQEF
;
A
#
# COMPACT_ATOMS: atom_id res chain seq x y z
N MET A 1 28.86 -31.61 35.55
CA MET A 1 28.47 -32.23 34.27
C MET A 1 27.07 -31.72 33.97
N SER A 2 26.95 -30.73 33.10
CA SER A 2 25.64 -30.17 32.74
C SER A 2 24.99 -31.11 31.75
N GLN A 3 23.86 -31.70 32.13
CA GLN A 3 23.01 -32.46 31.21
C GLN A 3 22.40 -31.48 30.21
N ASP A 4 22.90 -31.52 28.98
CA ASP A 4 22.30 -30.87 27.82
C ASP A 4 20.94 -31.56 27.60
N ASN A 5 19.84 -30.85 27.85
CA ASN A 5 18.50 -31.38 27.68
C ASN A 5 18.12 -31.18 26.20
N PRO A 6 18.07 -32.25 25.37
CA PRO A 6 17.84 -32.13 23.93
C PRO A 6 16.42 -31.64 23.57
N ASP A 7 15.51 -31.61 24.54
CA ASP A 7 14.16 -31.06 24.43
C ASP A 7 14.05 -29.57 24.84
N ALA A 8 15.17 -28.91 25.17
CA ALA A 8 15.14 -27.47 25.40
C ALA A 8 14.82 -26.76 24.07
N PRO A 9 13.79 -25.88 24.02
CA PRO A 9 13.46 -25.15 22.81
C PRO A 9 14.69 -24.38 22.34
N GLN A 10 15.14 -24.67 21.12
CA GLN A 10 16.30 -24.01 20.55
C GLN A 10 16.01 -22.49 20.46
N PRO A 11 16.97 -21.64 20.88
CA PRO A 11 16.83 -20.21 20.68
C PRO A 11 16.69 -19.93 19.18
N LEU A 12 15.74 -19.07 18.82
CA LEU A 12 15.53 -18.63 17.44
C LEU A 12 16.83 -18.10 16.85
N SER A 13 17.10 -18.43 15.59
CA SER A 13 18.28 -17.91 14.92
C SER A 13 18.22 -16.38 14.81
N GLU A 14 19.36 -15.72 14.61
CA GLU A 14 19.40 -14.28 14.36
C GLU A 14 18.57 -13.91 13.11
N GLN A 15 18.54 -14.79 12.10
CA GLN A 15 17.72 -14.63 10.90
C GLN A 15 16.22 -14.68 11.21
N ASP A 16 15.77 -15.64 12.03
CA ASP A 16 14.36 -15.73 12.45
C ASP A 16 13.94 -14.51 13.27
N THR A 17 14.86 -13.99 14.08
CA THR A 17 14.63 -12.79 14.89
C THR A 17 14.51 -11.54 14.02
N ALA A 18 15.37 -11.40 13.01
CA ALA A 18 15.29 -10.30 12.04
C ALA A 18 13.99 -10.35 11.23
N LEU A 19 13.64 -11.53 10.70
CA LEU A 19 12.39 -11.76 9.97
C LEU A 19 11.16 -11.43 10.83
N SER A 20 11.17 -11.84 12.10
CA SER A 20 10.06 -11.56 13.02
C SER A 20 9.86 -10.06 13.26
N ARG A 21 10.94 -9.28 13.35
CA ARG A 21 10.87 -7.82 13.49
C ARG A 21 10.32 -7.16 12.23
N GLU A 22 10.76 -7.61 11.06
CA GLU A 22 10.28 -7.09 9.78
C GLU A 22 8.79 -7.38 9.58
N LEU A 23 8.36 -8.61 9.85
CA LEU A 23 6.95 -9.00 9.81
C LEU A 23 6.09 -8.18 10.78
N ALA A 24 6.61 -7.88 11.97
CA ALA A 24 5.92 -7.01 12.93
C ALA A 24 5.75 -5.58 12.38
N ALA A 25 6.78 -5.01 11.76
CA ALA A 25 6.72 -3.69 11.15
C ALA A 25 5.69 -3.63 10.00
N VAL A 26 5.67 -4.65 9.14
CA VAL A 26 4.69 -4.75 8.04
C VAL A 26 3.27 -4.89 8.58
N ARG A 27 3.05 -5.72 9.63
CA ARG A 27 1.74 -5.87 10.28
C ARG A 27 1.23 -4.55 10.86
N ASP A 28 2.10 -3.80 11.53
CA ASP A 28 1.77 -2.50 12.11
C ASP A 28 1.44 -1.45 11.04
N GLN A 29 2.19 -1.42 9.93
CA GLN A 29 1.86 -0.58 8.77
C GLN A 29 0.49 -0.95 8.17
N ARG A 30 0.24 -2.25 8.00
CA ARG A 30 -1.05 -2.75 7.50
C ARG A 30 -2.21 -2.32 8.39
N HIS A 31 -2.05 -2.44 9.70
CA HIS A 31 -3.06 -2.03 10.67
C HIS A 31 -3.32 -0.52 10.61
N ARG A 32 -2.27 0.30 10.60
CA ARG A 32 -2.38 1.77 10.52
C ARG A 32 -3.05 2.23 9.23
N LEU A 33 -2.70 1.64 8.09
CA LEU A 33 -3.38 1.94 6.83
C LEU A 33 -4.87 1.59 6.93
N TYR A 34 -5.19 0.37 7.39
CA TYR A 34 -6.56 -0.10 7.49
C TYR A 34 -7.41 0.83 8.38
N LEU A 35 -6.87 1.35 9.48
CA LEU A 35 -7.58 2.31 10.34
C LEU A 35 -7.95 3.61 9.61
N LYS A 36 -7.12 4.07 8.66
CA LYS A 36 -7.36 5.28 7.86
C LYS A 36 -8.32 5.10 6.70
N LEU A 37 -8.66 3.86 6.34
CA LEU A 37 -9.67 3.59 5.33
C LEU A 37 -11.08 3.88 5.89
N ASN A 38 -11.92 4.53 5.08
CA ASN A 38 -13.33 4.70 5.42
C ASN A 38 -14.10 3.37 5.29
N GLY A 39 -15.35 3.30 5.79
CA GLY A 39 -16.14 2.07 5.79
C GLY A 39 -16.31 1.43 4.41
N SER A 40 -16.52 2.26 3.37
CA SER A 40 -16.63 1.79 1.98
C SER A 40 -15.34 1.13 1.48
N LEU A 41 -14.18 1.73 1.75
CA LEU A 41 -12.89 1.17 1.38
C LEU A 41 -12.55 -0.08 2.17
N LYS A 42 -12.83 -0.10 3.48
CA LYS A 42 -12.64 -1.30 4.32
C LYS A 42 -13.42 -2.49 3.78
N ALA A 43 -14.68 -2.28 3.37
CA ALA A 43 -15.50 -3.31 2.77
C ALA A 43 -14.95 -3.81 1.42
N LEU A 44 -14.45 -2.92 0.56
CA LEU A 44 -13.81 -3.35 -0.68
C LEU A 44 -12.52 -4.13 -0.42
N PHE A 45 -11.67 -3.65 0.48
CA PHE A 45 -10.41 -4.29 0.85
C PHE A 45 -10.62 -5.65 1.53
N SER A 46 -11.73 -5.87 2.26
CA SER A 46 -12.02 -7.19 2.84
C SER A 46 -12.32 -8.28 1.82
N HIS A 47 -12.61 -7.91 0.57
CA HIS A 47 -12.80 -8.85 -0.53
C HIS A 47 -11.54 -9.02 -1.40
N CYS A 48 -10.51 -8.20 -1.20
CA CYS A 48 -9.28 -8.25 -1.97
C CYS A 48 -8.17 -8.93 -1.19
N GLU A 49 -7.24 -9.54 -1.90
CA GLU A 49 -5.91 -9.82 -1.35
C GLU A 49 -5.07 -8.55 -1.48
N TRP A 50 -4.28 -8.22 -0.47
CA TRP A 50 -3.41 -7.04 -0.54
C TRP A 50 -2.22 -7.14 0.41
N ARG A 51 -1.13 -6.49 0.02
CA ARG A 51 0.13 -6.47 0.78
C ARG A 51 0.80 -5.11 0.69
N ILE A 52 1.58 -4.80 1.73
CA ILE A 52 2.49 -3.66 1.75
C ILE A 52 3.90 -4.22 1.77
N THR A 53 4.73 -3.81 0.81
CA THR A 53 6.12 -4.22 0.69
C THR A 53 7.01 -3.00 0.82
N ARG A 54 8.06 -3.08 1.64
CA ARG A 54 9.10 -2.05 1.71
C ARG A 54 10.30 -2.55 0.93
N HIS A 55 10.76 -1.75 -0.01
CA HIS A 55 11.89 -2.06 -0.87
C HIS A 55 13.17 -1.42 -0.31
N ASP A 56 14.32 -2.00 -0.63
CA ASP A 56 15.64 -1.54 -0.16
C ASP A 56 15.98 -0.11 -0.62
N ASN A 57 15.42 0.32 -1.75
CA ASN A 57 15.53 1.69 -2.26
C ASN A 57 14.71 2.71 -1.45
N GLY A 58 14.06 2.28 -0.36
CA GLY A 58 13.22 3.12 0.49
C GLY A 58 11.80 3.28 -0.04
N MET A 59 11.43 2.72 -1.18
CA MET A 59 10.05 2.76 -1.69
C MET A 59 9.13 1.87 -0.84
N THR A 60 7.90 2.32 -0.60
CA THR A 60 6.85 1.46 -0.05
C THR A 60 5.76 1.23 -1.09
N GLU A 61 5.46 -0.03 -1.38
CA GLU A 61 4.49 -0.43 -2.38
C GLU A 61 3.27 -1.07 -1.72
N LEU A 62 2.07 -0.62 -2.10
CA LEU A 62 0.80 -1.26 -1.76
C LEU A 62 0.25 -1.94 -3.01
N GLU A 63 0.12 -3.25 -2.96
CA GLU A 63 -0.50 -4.04 -4.02
C GLU A 63 -1.86 -4.56 -3.55
N VAL A 64 -2.88 -4.40 -4.40
CA VAL A 64 -4.26 -4.86 -4.15
C VAL A 64 -4.73 -5.70 -5.33
N ILE A 65 -5.04 -6.97 -5.08
CA ILE A 65 -5.54 -7.95 -6.03
C ILE A 65 -7.06 -8.08 -5.84
N CYS A 66 -7.80 -7.65 -6.85
CA CYS A 66 -9.26 -7.65 -6.84
C CYS A 66 -9.82 -9.00 -7.28
N PRO A 67 -10.87 -9.52 -6.63
CA PRO A 67 -11.48 -10.79 -7.00
C PRO A 67 -12.38 -10.69 -8.24
N SER A 68 -12.80 -9.48 -8.62
CA SER A 68 -13.66 -9.24 -9.77
C SER A 68 -13.41 -7.87 -10.42
N MET A 69 -13.75 -7.75 -11.70
CA MET A 69 -13.71 -6.49 -12.45
C MET A 69 -14.59 -5.40 -11.80
N VAL A 70 -15.69 -5.79 -11.14
CA VAL A 70 -16.58 -4.85 -10.45
C VAL A 70 -15.88 -4.22 -9.25
N VAL A 71 -15.18 -5.03 -8.43
CA VAL A 71 -14.40 -4.53 -7.29
C VAL A 71 -13.24 -3.67 -7.78
N TYR A 72 -12.55 -4.12 -8.83
CA TYR A 72 -11.47 -3.36 -9.47
C TYR A 72 -11.93 -1.96 -9.91
N LYS A 73 -13.02 -1.85 -10.68
CA LYS A 73 -13.54 -0.55 -11.14
C LYS A 73 -13.93 0.38 -9.98
N ARG A 74 -14.51 -0.18 -8.91
CA ARG A 74 -14.87 0.58 -7.71
C ARG A 74 -13.65 1.10 -6.94
N LEU A 75 -12.58 0.31 -6.86
CA LEU A 75 -11.33 0.72 -6.25
C LEU A 75 -10.57 1.71 -7.12
N LEU A 76 -10.59 1.54 -8.45
CA LEU A 76 -9.96 2.43 -9.41
C LEU A 76 -10.51 3.87 -9.29
N GLN A 77 -11.83 4.01 -9.14
CA GLN A 77 -12.46 5.32 -8.90
C GLN A 77 -12.02 5.99 -7.58
N LYS A 78 -11.40 5.25 -6.66
CA LYS A 78 -10.94 5.71 -5.35
C LYS A 78 -9.41 5.71 -5.24
N VAL A 79 -8.68 5.51 -6.34
CA VAL A 79 -7.22 5.32 -6.33
C VAL A 79 -6.47 6.48 -5.66
N ILE A 80 -6.82 7.73 -5.99
CA ILE A 80 -6.20 8.93 -5.42
C ILE A 80 -6.39 8.98 -3.90
N MET A 81 -7.57 8.62 -3.43
CA MET A 81 -7.86 8.56 -1.99
C MET A 81 -7.03 7.49 -1.30
N ILE A 82 -6.92 6.30 -1.90
CA ILE A 82 -6.13 5.19 -1.34
C ILE A 82 -4.65 5.57 -1.27
N GLN A 83 -4.11 6.17 -2.34
CA GLN A 83 -2.73 6.63 -2.39
C GLN A 83 -2.44 7.70 -1.33
N SER A 84 -3.29 8.72 -1.20
CA SER A 84 -3.13 9.74 -0.15
C SER A 84 -3.12 9.12 1.27
N ARG A 85 -3.98 8.12 1.53
CA ARG A 85 -3.96 7.41 2.83
C ARG A 85 -2.70 6.57 3.04
N LEU A 86 -2.13 6.01 1.98
CA LEU A 86 -0.87 5.28 2.04
C LEU A 86 0.29 6.22 2.38
N GLU A 87 0.41 7.34 1.67
CA GLU A 87 1.42 8.39 1.91
C GLU A 87 1.38 8.89 3.36
N ASP A 88 0.18 9.22 3.86
CA ASP A 88 -0.02 9.63 5.25
C ASP A 88 0.44 8.55 6.26
N THR A 89 0.40 7.27 5.88
CA THR A 89 0.71 6.13 6.77
C THR A 89 2.19 5.85 6.84
N VAL A 90 2.88 5.84 5.69
CA VAL A 90 4.26 5.34 5.63
C VAL A 90 5.30 6.40 5.98
N ARG A 91 4.95 7.70 5.98
CA ARG A 91 5.87 8.82 6.29
C ARG A 91 7.17 8.79 5.46
N ILE A 92 7.13 8.18 4.28
CA ILE A 92 8.26 8.02 3.35
C ILE A 92 7.89 8.75 2.05
N LYS A 93 8.87 9.40 1.40
CA LYS A 93 8.66 10.24 0.21
C LYS A 93 8.25 9.49 -1.05
N HIS A 94 8.45 8.17 -1.11
CA HIS A 94 8.23 7.38 -2.32
C HIS A 94 7.28 6.22 -2.02
N THR A 95 6.07 6.32 -2.55
CA THR A 95 5.05 5.28 -2.47
C THR A 95 4.60 4.85 -3.86
N LYS A 96 4.37 3.55 -4.03
CA LYS A 96 3.77 2.97 -5.22
C LYS A 96 2.45 2.30 -4.85
N PHE A 97 1.41 2.51 -5.67
CA PHE A 97 0.13 1.84 -5.52
C PHE A 97 -0.19 1.03 -6.78
N THR A 98 -0.47 -0.25 -6.60
CA THR A 98 -0.74 -1.19 -7.68
C THR A 98 -2.09 -1.87 -7.44
N LEU A 99 -2.95 -1.82 -8.45
CA LEU A 99 -4.29 -2.41 -8.43
C LEU A 99 -4.42 -3.42 -9.57
N CYS A 100 -4.72 -4.67 -9.24
CA CYS A 100 -4.73 -5.80 -10.17
C CYS A 100 -6.09 -6.51 -10.20
N TYR A 101 -6.44 -7.13 -11.33
CA TYR A 101 -7.58 -8.04 -11.48
C TYR A 101 -7.20 -9.24 -12.39
N PRO A 102 -7.31 -10.50 -11.92
CA PRO A 102 -7.07 -11.69 -12.75
C PRO A 102 -8.12 -11.83 -13.87
N PRO A 103 -7.81 -12.43 -15.03
CA PRO A 103 -6.88 -13.55 -15.20
C PRO A 103 -5.50 -13.16 -15.70
N ASN A 104 -5.16 -11.87 -15.76
CA ASN A 104 -3.92 -11.43 -16.40
C ASN A 104 -2.70 -11.72 -15.50
N PRO A 105 -1.78 -12.64 -15.87
CA PRO A 105 -0.58 -12.94 -15.08
C PRO A 105 0.46 -11.79 -15.09
N GLN A 106 0.24 -10.76 -15.92
CA GLN A 106 1.14 -9.62 -16.11
C GLN A 106 0.32 -8.33 -16.32
N ALA A 107 -0.39 -7.85 -15.30
CA ALA A 107 -0.88 -6.48 -15.27
C ALA A 107 -0.03 -5.65 -14.31
N TYR A 108 1.26 -5.49 -14.63
CA TYR A 108 2.09 -4.46 -14.02
C TYR A 108 1.64 -3.11 -14.59
N TYR A 109 0.73 -2.43 -13.89
CA TYR A 109 0.53 -0.99 -14.08
C TYR A 109 1.39 -0.26 -13.06
N GLU A 110 2.62 0.07 -13.48
CA GLU A 110 3.49 0.99 -12.76
C GLU A 110 3.06 2.42 -13.11
N HIS A 111 2.30 3.05 -12.21
CA HIS A 111 2.09 4.49 -12.29
C HIS A 111 3.27 5.20 -11.60
N GLU A 112 4.28 5.61 -12.38
CA GLU A 112 5.11 6.75 -12.00
C GLU A 112 4.28 8.02 -12.24
N VAL A 113 3.78 8.64 -11.16
CA VAL A 113 3.15 9.96 -11.25
C VAL A 113 4.27 11.01 -11.23
N THR A 114 4.74 11.39 -12.41
CA THR A 114 5.65 12.53 -12.57
C THR A 114 4.86 13.82 -12.49
N PHE A 115 5.03 14.57 -11.41
CA PHE A 115 4.41 15.90 -11.27
C PHE A 115 5.09 16.89 -12.22
N GLN A 116 4.45 17.24 -13.33
CA GLN A 116 4.65 18.56 -13.93
C GLN A 116 3.84 19.56 -13.12
N GLN A 117 4.53 20.49 -12.44
CA GLN A 117 3.92 21.68 -11.86
C GLN A 117 3.27 22.50 -12.99
N TRP A 118 1.97 22.31 -13.22
CA TRP A 118 1.19 23.31 -13.93
C TRP A 118 0.86 24.44 -12.96
N SER A 119 1.72 25.45 -12.94
CA SER A 119 1.34 26.80 -12.52
C SER A 119 0.31 27.34 -13.51
N ASN A 120 -0.96 27.03 -13.30
CA ASN A 120 -2.06 27.72 -13.98
C ASN A 120 -2.26 29.08 -13.31
N THR A 121 -1.50 30.07 -13.74
CA THR A 121 -1.98 31.47 -13.78
C THR A 121 -2.95 31.58 -14.95
N ASN A 122 -4.21 31.21 -14.74
CA ASN A 122 -5.28 31.61 -15.64
C ASN A 122 -5.95 32.87 -15.09
N SER A 123 -5.57 33.97 -15.75
CA SER A 123 -6.32 35.20 -15.95
C SER A 123 -7.83 34.93 -16.02
N TYR A 124 -8.59 35.50 -15.09
CA TYR A 124 -10.02 35.70 -15.27
C TYR A 124 -10.20 37.04 -16.00
N ASP A 125 -10.45 36.96 -17.30
CA ASP A 125 -11.14 38.01 -18.06
C ASP A 125 -12.64 37.82 -17.76
N GLU A 126 -13.19 38.67 -16.89
CA GLU A 126 -14.63 38.76 -16.65
C GLU A 126 -15.22 39.76 -17.65
N ASP A 127 -15.64 39.24 -18.81
CA ASP A 127 -16.67 39.86 -19.65
C ASP A 127 -18.00 39.15 -19.38
N GLN A 128 -18.95 39.81 -18.70
CA GLN A 128 -20.37 39.82 -19.10
C GLN A 128 -21.25 40.77 -18.24
N GLU A 129 -21.78 41.77 -18.95
CA GLU A 129 -23.17 42.29 -18.93
C GLU A 129 -23.75 43.02 -17.69
N PHE A 130 -23.96 44.33 -17.87
CA PHE A 130 -25.28 45.01 -17.77
C PHE A 130 -25.36 46.17 -18.79
#